data_AF-T1HTX7-F1
#
_entry.id   AF-T1HTX7-F1
#
_cell.length_a   1.000
_cell.length_b   1.000
_cell.length_c   1.000
_cell.angle_alpha   90.00
_cell.angle_beta   90.00
_cell.angle_gamma   90.00
#
_symmetry.space_group_name_H-M   'P 1'
#
loop_
_entity.id
_entity.type
_entity.pdbx_description
1 polymer ?
#
loop_
_entity_poly.entity_id
_entity_poly.type
_entity_poly.pdbx_seq_one_letter_code
_entity_poly.pdbx_strand_id
1 'polypeptide(L)'
;ERIVVINNDWVVLVPFWANWPFETLLLPRSHIRRMYDLNHDQKVSLADILRKINIRYDNLFNVIFPYSMGWHGAPTGTMKDMPMDHWVFHGLFYPPLLRSATVKKFMVGYEMLAEPQRDISPEFAAKILRELPDVHYLHR
;
A
#
# COMPACT_ATOMS: atom_id res chain seq x y z
N GLU A 1 -6.65 -11.81 -8.13
CA GLU A 1 -5.38 -11.57 -8.87
C GLU A 1 -4.47 -10.50 -8.26
N ARG A 2 -5.00 -9.39 -7.71
CA ARG A 2 -4.19 -8.23 -7.24
C ARG A 2 -3.73 -8.25 -5.76
N ILE A 3 -4.03 -9.30 -4.99
CA ILE A 3 -3.54 -9.43 -3.61
C ILE A 3 -2.03 -9.69 -3.62
N VAL A 4 -1.29 -8.89 -2.85
CA VAL A 4 0.18 -9.00 -2.70
C VAL A 4 0.54 -9.84 -1.48
N VAL A 5 -0.01 -9.50 -0.31
CA VAL A 5 0.20 -10.23 0.94
C VAL A 5 -1.06 -10.15 1.81
N ILE A 6 -1.33 -11.20 2.57
CA ILE A 6 -2.46 -11.30 3.50
C ILE A 6 -1.98 -11.92 4.80
N ASN A 7 -2.55 -11.48 5.93
CA ASN A 7 -2.43 -12.18 7.20
C ASN A 7 -3.81 -12.27 7.89
N ASN A 8 -3.84 -12.55 9.19
CA ASN A 8 -5.09 -12.77 9.92
C ASN A 8 -6.05 -11.57 9.83
N ASP A 9 -5.54 -10.36 10.03
CA ASP A 9 -6.37 -9.16 10.17
C ASP A 9 -6.26 -8.19 8.99
N TRP A 10 -5.27 -8.35 8.12
CA TRP A 10 -4.94 -7.36 7.09
C TRP A 10 -4.71 -7.98 5.73
N VAL A 11 -4.94 -7.18 4.69
CA VAL A 11 -4.63 -7.49 3.30
C VAL A 11 -3.95 -6.29 2.65
N VAL A 12 -2.91 -6.56 1.86
CA VAL A 12 -2.29 -5.60 0.96
C VAL A 12 -2.55 -6.04 -0.47
N LEU A 13 -3.04 -5.13 -1.30
CA LEU A 13 -3.31 -5.36 -2.71
C LEU A 13 -2.84 -4.17 -3.54
N VAL A 14 -2.62 -4.38 -4.83
CA VAL A 14 -2.51 -3.27 -5.78
C VAL A 14 -3.93 -2.87 -6.19
N PRO A 15 -4.39 -1.63 -5.93
CA PRO A 15 -5.74 -1.24 -6.27
C PRO A 15 -5.94 -1.26 -7.79
N PHE A 16 -7.16 -1.55 -8.24
CA PHE A 16 -7.48 -1.58 -9.68
C PHE A 16 -7.21 -0.23 -10.37
N TRP A 17 -7.38 0.86 -9.63
CA TRP A 17 -7.18 2.24 -10.08
C TRP A 17 -5.79 2.80 -9.73
N ALA A 18 -4.80 1.94 -9.43
CA ALA A 18 -3.45 2.38 -9.09
C ALA A 18 -2.87 3.34 -10.13
N ASN A 19 -2.27 4.44 -9.68
CA ASN A 19 -1.61 5.45 -10.50
C ASN A 19 -0.08 5.34 -10.44
N TRP A 20 0.46 4.96 -9.28
CA TRP A 20 1.88 4.69 -9.11
C TRP A 20 2.21 3.25 -9.54
N PRO A 21 3.44 2.97 -10.03
CA PRO A 21 3.74 1.69 -10.67
C PRO A 21 3.53 0.49 -9.74
N PHE A 22 3.97 0.63 -8.48
CA PHE A 22 3.82 -0.38 -7.44
C PHE A 22 2.99 0.16 -6.27
N GLU A 23 1.96 0.96 -6.59
CA GLU A 23 0.99 1.45 -5.60
C GLU A 23 0.36 0.29 -4.84
N THR A 24 0.24 0.41 -3.52
CA THR A 24 -0.51 -0.57 -2.73
C THR A 24 -1.47 0.07 -1.77
N LEU A 25 -2.57 -0.64 -1.54
CA LEU A 25 -3.61 -0.34 -0.59
C LEU A 25 -3.59 -1.42 0.50
N LEU A 26 -3.45 -0.99 1.74
CA LEU A 26 -3.50 -1.82 2.95
C LEU A 26 -4.85 -1.63 3.62
N LEU A 27 -5.60 -2.72 3.81
CA LEU A 27 -6.95 -2.72 4.36
C LEU A 27 -7.08 -3.74 5.51
N PRO A 28 -7.88 -3.44 6.54
CA PRO A 28 -8.29 -4.43 7.51
C PRO A 28 -9.28 -5.42 6.87
N ARG A 29 -9.29 -6.66 7.37
CA ARG A 29 -10.22 -7.72 6.97
C ARG A 29 -11.53 -7.69 7.76
N SER A 30 -11.60 -6.84 8.78
CA SER A 30 -12.79 -6.49 9.54
C SER A 30 -13.14 -5.02 9.35
N HIS A 31 -14.40 -4.64 9.60
CA HIS A 31 -14.80 -3.24 9.53
C HIS A 31 -14.19 -2.43 10.67
N ILE A 32 -13.30 -1.50 10.32
CA ILE A 32 -12.60 -0.60 11.24
C ILE A 32 -12.72 0.80 10.67
N ARG A 33 -13.13 1.77 11.48
CA ARG A 33 -13.35 3.15 11.02
C ARG A 33 -12.09 4.00 11.19
N ARG A 34 -11.32 3.80 12.26
CA ARG A 34 -10.14 4.61 12.60
C ARG A 34 -9.00 3.79 13.18
N MET A 35 -7.80 4.34 13.14
CA MET A 35 -6.58 3.68 13.63
C MET A 35 -6.62 3.36 15.13
N TYR A 36 -7.28 4.19 15.94
CA TYR A 36 -7.36 3.95 17.38
C TYR A 36 -8.44 2.93 17.78
N ASP A 37 -9.30 2.51 16.85
CA ASP A 37 -10.29 1.46 17.07
C ASP A 37 -9.66 0.05 17.03
N LEU A 38 -8.37 -0.04 16.65
CA LEU A 38 -7.64 -1.30 16.57
C LEU A 38 -7.42 -1.94 17.95
N ASN A 39 -7.72 -3.24 18.05
CA ASN A 39 -7.37 -4.04 19.22
C ASN A 39 -5.87 -4.41 19.22
N HIS A 40 -5.40 -5.07 20.28
CA HIS A 40 -3.98 -5.42 20.42
C HIS A 40 -3.49 -6.37 19.31
N ASP A 41 -4.23 -7.44 19.03
CA ASP A 41 -3.86 -8.44 18.03
C ASP A 41 -3.79 -7.82 16.63
N GLN A 42 -4.76 -6.96 16.29
CA GLN A 42 -4.80 -6.19 15.05
C GLN A 42 -3.59 -5.26 14.90
N LYS A 43 -3.07 -4.67 16.00
CA LYS A 43 -1.87 -3.84 15.96
C LYS A 43 -0.61 -4.68 15.73
N VAL A 44 -0.52 -5.84 16.36
CA VAL A 44 0.60 -6.78 16.18
C VAL A 44 0.62 -7.33 14.75
N SER A 45 -0.53 -7.77 14.23
CA SER A 45 -0.64 -8.24 12.84
C SER A 45 -0.48 -7.09 11.83
N LEU A 46 -0.80 -5.84 12.20
CA LEU A 46 -0.51 -4.67 11.36
C LEU A 46 1.01 -4.47 11.22
N ALA A 47 1.76 -4.56 12.33
CA ALA A 47 3.21 -4.46 12.28
C ALA A 47 3.83 -5.57 11.42
N ASP A 48 3.32 -6.81 11.51
CA ASP A 48 3.76 -7.93 10.68
C ASP A 48 3.50 -7.69 9.18
N ILE A 49 2.30 -7.25 8.80
CA ILE A 49 2.00 -7.03 7.37
C ILE A 49 2.77 -5.83 6.81
N LEU A 50 2.97 -4.77 7.60
CA LEU A 50 3.82 -3.64 7.23
C LEU A 50 5.26 -4.08 7.00
N ARG A 51 5.82 -4.93 7.87
CA ARG A 51 7.16 -5.51 7.66
C ARG A 51 7.20 -6.29 6.34
N LYS A 52 6.21 -7.16 6.10
CA LYS A 52 6.14 -8.02 4.91
C LYS A 52 6.05 -7.24 3.59
N ILE A 53 5.27 -6.16 3.53
CA ILE A 53 5.19 -5.34 2.32
C ILE A 53 6.45 -4.49 2.12
N ASN A 54 7.02 -3.91 3.17
CA ASN A 54 8.27 -3.15 3.07
C ASN A 54 9.45 -4.01 2.63
N ILE A 55 9.56 -5.25 3.14
CA ILE A 55 10.58 -6.20 2.67
C ILE A 55 10.42 -6.49 1.17
N ARG A 56 9.20 -6.70 0.69
CA ARG A 56 8.94 -6.91 -0.75
C ARG A 56 9.32 -5.69 -1.56
N TYR A 57 9.00 -4.48 -1.09
CA TYR A 57 9.41 -3.25 -1.75
C TYR A 57 10.93 -3.14 -1.86
N ASP A 58 11.66 -3.34 -0.76
CA ASP A 58 13.12 -3.25 -0.76
C ASP A 58 13.76 -4.34 -1.65
N ASN A 59 13.18 -5.54 -1.64
CA ASN A 59 13.59 -6.67 -2.47
C ASN A 59 13.33 -6.48 -3.97
N LEU A 60 12.44 -5.57 -4.36
CA LEU A 60 12.06 -5.38 -5.77
C LEU A 60 13.25 -4.94 -6.62
N PHE A 61 14.06 -4.02 -6.09
CA PHE A 61 15.28 -3.53 -6.75
C PHE A 61 16.52 -3.57 -5.84
N ASN A 62 16.47 -4.34 -4.74
CA ASN A 62 17.54 -4.49 -3.73
C ASN A 62 18.09 -3.13 -3.25
N VAL A 63 17.18 -2.24 -2.87
CA VAL A 63 17.48 -0.88 -2.39
C VAL A 63 16.47 -0.51 -1.32
N ILE A 64 16.80 0.44 -0.44
CA ILE A 64 15.81 1.08 0.43
C ILE A 64 14.79 1.77 -0.47
N PHE A 65 13.59 1.20 -0.55
CA PHE A 65 12.60 1.56 -1.54
C PHE A 65 11.88 2.85 -1.13
N PRO A 66 12.00 3.95 -1.89
CA PRO A 66 11.37 5.21 -1.52
C PRO A 66 9.86 5.14 -1.71
N TYR A 67 9.09 5.74 -0.80
CA TYR A 67 7.66 5.95 -0.94
C TYR A 67 7.18 7.10 -0.07
N SER A 68 6.03 7.66 -0.42
CA SER A 68 5.15 8.36 0.52
C SER A 68 4.05 7.41 0.95
N MET A 69 3.69 7.40 2.23
CA MET A 69 2.53 6.66 2.73
C MET A 69 1.64 7.53 3.60
N GLY A 70 0.37 7.18 3.69
CA GLY A 70 -0.64 7.87 4.50
C GLY A 70 -1.71 6.92 5.04
N TRP A 71 -2.39 7.35 6.09
CA TRP A 71 -3.55 6.66 6.65
C TRP A 71 -4.81 7.50 6.43
N HIS A 72 -5.86 6.86 5.95
CA HIS A 72 -7.20 7.44 5.88
C HIS A 72 -8.12 6.69 6.83
N GLY A 73 -8.88 7.44 7.62
CA GLY A 73 -9.90 6.90 8.52
C GLY A 73 -11.00 7.93 8.71
N ALA A 74 -12.08 7.49 9.36
CA ALA A 74 -13.24 8.33 9.62
C ALA A 74 -12.86 9.64 10.34
N PRO A 75 -13.44 10.79 9.95
CA PRO A 75 -13.22 12.09 10.58
C PRO A 75 -13.32 12.04 12.11
N THR A 76 -12.59 12.94 12.76
CA THR A 76 -12.57 13.10 14.23
C THR A 76 -13.05 14.50 14.62
N GLY A 77 -12.81 14.94 15.86
CA GLY A 77 -13.26 16.25 16.34
C GLY A 77 -14.79 16.33 16.48
N THR A 78 -15.37 17.46 16.09
CA THR A 78 -16.81 17.73 16.21
C THR A 78 -17.70 16.79 15.40
N MET A 79 -17.13 16.10 14.39
CA MET A 79 -17.85 15.13 13.57
C MET A 79 -17.81 13.70 14.13
N LYS A 80 -17.09 13.45 15.24
CA LYS A 80 -16.77 12.09 15.73
C LYS A 80 -17.99 11.19 15.94
N ASP A 81 -19.10 11.77 16.40
CA ASP A 81 -20.31 11.04 16.79
C ASP A 81 -21.37 10.96 15.68
N MET A 82 -21.06 11.51 14.49
CA MET A 82 -21.93 11.34 13.32
C MET A 82 -21.87 9.89 12.80
N PRO A 83 -22.94 9.37 12.17
CA PRO A 83 -22.92 8.06 11.53
C PRO A 83 -21.81 7.96 10.47
N MET A 84 -20.83 7.08 10.69
CA MET A 84 -19.63 6.94 9.85
C MET A 84 -19.34 5.50 9.45
N ASP A 85 -20.37 4.65 9.41
CA ASP A 85 -20.18 3.22 9.11
C ASP A 85 -19.80 2.97 7.64
N HIS A 86 -19.97 3.98 6.78
CA HIS A 86 -19.46 3.98 5.40
C HIS A 86 -17.94 4.16 5.31
N TRP A 87 -17.25 4.57 6.38
CA TRP A 87 -15.79 4.70 6.39
C TRP A 87 -15.11 3.36 6.66
N VAL A 88 -14.03 3.11 5.92
CA VAL A 88 -13.12 1.99 6.13
C VAL A 88 -11.71 2.54 6.25
N PHE A 89 -11.08 2.27 7.40
CA PHE A 89 -9.69 2.62 7.66
C PHE A 89 -8.77 1.91 6.66
N HIS A 90 -7.83 2.64 6.06
CA HIS A 90 -6.87 2.07 5.12
C HIS A 90 -5.58 2.88 5.03
N GLY A 91 -4.51 2.21 4.61
CA GLY A 91 -3.21 2.80 4.32
C GLY A 91 -2.91 2.77 2.83
N LEU A 92 -2.25 3.81 2.31
CA LEU A 92 -1.87 3.93 0.91
C LEU A 92 -0.36 4.13 0.78
N PHE A 93 0.27 3.44 -0.15
CA PHE A 93 1.68 3.58 -0.50
C PHE A 93 1.84 4.08 -1.92
N TYR A 94 2.61 5.16 -2.09
CA TYR A 94 2.90 5.80 -3.39
C TYR A 94 4.40 5.78 -3.68
N PRO A 95 4.94 4.66 -4.19
CA PRO A 95 6.34 4.56 -4.55
C PRO A 95 6.63 5.06 -5.98
N PRO A 96 7.73 5.81 -6.21
CA PRO A 96 8.03 6.36 -7.52
C PRO A 96 8.89 5.45 -8.41
N LEU A 97 9.53 4.39 -7.90
CA LEU A 97 10.41 3.54 -8.73
C LEU A 97 9.58 2.71 -9.72
N LEU A 98 10.08 2.59 -10.96
CA LEU A 98 9.36 1.94 -12.06
C LEU A 98 10.09 0.71 -12.62
N ARG A 99 11.35 0.86 -13.07
CA ARG A 99 12.09 -0.22 -13.76
C ARG A 99 13.33 -0.72 -13.02
N SER A 100 13.92 0.12 -12.17
CA SER A 100 15.13 -0.19 -11.42
C SER A 100 15.28 0.77 -10.23
N ALA A 101 16.32 0.58 -9.44
CA ALA A 101 16.72 1.49 -8.36
C ALA A 101 16.96 2.94 -8.83
N THR A 102 17.26 3.15 -10.12
CA THR A 102 17.61 4.46 -10.68
C THR A 102 16.55 5.04 -11.64
N VAL A 103 15.55 4.25 -12.05
CA VAL A 103 14.53 4.67 -13.02
C VAL A 103 13.19 4.85 -12.32
N LYS A 104 12.76 6.12 -12.23
CA LYS A 104 11.52 6.55 -11.59
C LYS A 104 10.43 6.88 -12.59
N LYS A 105 9.17 6.76 -12.17
CA LYS A 105 8.04 7.44 -12.78
C LYS A 105 8.06 8.92 -12.41
N PHE A 106 7.78 9.78 -13.39
CA PHE A 106 7.55 11.20 -13.21
C PHE A 106 6.08 11.50 -13.52
N MET A 107 5.33 12.00 -12.55
CA MET A 107 3.96 12.50 -12.78
C MET A 107 4.04 13.96 -13.23
N VAL A 108 4.22 14.15 -14.53
CA VAL A 108 4.49 15.48 -15.13
C VAL A 108 3.75 15.63 -16.47
N GLY A 109 3.91 16.77 -17.14
CA GLY A 109 3.41 16.96 -18.50
C GLY A 109 1.90 16.74 -18.61
N TYR A 110 1.48 15.69 -19.33
CA TYR A 110 0.07 15.33 -19.47
C TYR A 110 -0.60 15.07 -18.11
N GLU A 111 0.09 14.42 -17.17
CA GLU A 111 -0.48 14.06 -15.86
C GLU A 111 -0.72 15.27 -14.96
N MET A 112 -0.06 16.40 -15.22
CA MET A 112 -0.28 17.66 -14.49
C MET A 112 -1.42 18.50 -15.08
N LEU A 113 -1.75 18.32 -16.36
CA LEU A 113 -2.70 19.17 -17.09
C LEU A 113 -3.94 18.43 -17.58
N ALA A 114 -4.01 17.11 -17.41
CA ALA A 114 -5.14 16.27 -17.81
C ALA A 114 -5.46 15.21 -16.74
N GLU A 115 -4.88 14.01 -16.85
CA GLU A 115 -5.20 12.88 -15.97
C GLU A 115 -4.00 11.95 -15.74
N PRO A 116 -4.00 11.13 -14.67
CA PRO A 116 -2.96 10.13 -14.42
C PRO A 116 -2.86 9.09 -15.54
N GLN A 117 -1.65 8.76 -15.97
CA GLN A 117 -1.37 7.68 -16.93
C GLN A 117 -0.38 6.68 -16.32
N ARG A 118 -0.40 5.40 -16.73
CA ARG A 118 0.58 4.41 -16.30
C ARG A 118 0.97 3.42 -17.40
N ASP A 119 2.21 2.93 -17.35
CA ASP A 119 2.77 2.00 -18.34
C ASP A 119 2.59 0.52 -17.99
N ILE A 120 2.48 0.19 -16.70
CA ILE A 120 2.30 -1.20 -16.23
C ILE A 120 0.90 -1.40 -15.65
N SER A 121 0.37 -2.63 -15.74
CA SER A 121 -0.94 -2.94 -15.18
C SER A 121 -0.88 -3.26 -13.68
N PRO A 122 -1.94 -2.97 -12.91
CA PRO A 122 -2.06 -3.34 -11.51
C PRO A 122 -1.88 -4.84 -11.26
N GLU A 123 -2.37 -5.67 -12.16
CA GLU A 123 -2.28 -7.14 -12.09
C GLU A 123 -0.83 -7.60 -12.25
N PHE A 124 -0.09 -6.98 -13.18
CA PHE A 124 1.33 -7.24 -13.38
C PHE A 124 2.14 -6.78 -12.17
N ALA A 125 1.92 -5.56 -11.69
CA ALA A 125 2.58 -5.03 -10.50
C ALA A 125 2.34 -5.93 -9.27
N ALA A 126 1.09 -6.37 -9.06
CA ALA A 126 0.75 -7.26 -7.96
C ALA A 126 1.41 -8.64 -8.09
N LYS A 127 1.50 -9.18 -9.31
CA LYS A 127 2.20 -10.45 -9.58
C LYS A 127 3.66 -10.35 -9.18
N ILE A 128 4.37 -9.32 -9.66
CA ILE A 128 5.78 -9.10 -9.36
C ILE A 128 6.01 -8.99 -7.85
N LEU A 129 5.24 -8.12 -7.15
CA LEU A 129 5.39 -7.95 -5.70
C LEU A 129 5.12 -9.24 -4.92
N ARG A 130 4.11 -10.03 -5.32
CA ARG A 130 3.75 -11.29 -4.66
C ARG A 130 4.83 -12.36 -4.80
N GLU A 131 5.56 -12.37 -5.91
CA GLU A 131 6.63 -13.34 -6.20
C GLU A 131 7.94 -13.04 -5.45
N LEU A 132 8.05 -11.88 -4.80
CA LEU A 132 9.24 -11.51 -4.03
C LEU A 132 9.30 -12.21 -2.66
N PRO A 133 10.51 -12.59 -2.19
CA PRO A 133 10.69 -13.24 -0.89
C PRO A 133 10.25 -12.38 0.31
N ASP A 134 9.84 -13.07 1.37
CA ASP A 134 9.56 -12.48 2.70
C ASP A 134 10.82 -12.21 3.55
N VAL A 135 12.01 -12.60 3.06
CA VAL A 135 13.31 -12.33 3.69
C VAL A 135 13.97 -11.16 2.97
N HIS A 136 14.38 -10.15 3.73
CA HIS A 136 15.05 -8.95 3.22
C HIS A 136 16.37 -9.30 2.53
N TYR A 137 16.68 -8.63 1.41
CA TYR A 137 17.82 -8.94 0.55
C TYR A 137 19.19 -8.88 1.26
N LEU A 138 19.30 -8.09 2.34
CA LEU A 138 20.50 -8.03 3.20
C LEU A 138 20.72 -9.28 4.08
N HIS A 139 19.74 -10.18 4.14
CA HIS A 139 19.77 -11.39 4.97
C HIS A 139 19.58 -12.67 4.15
N ARG A 140 19.77 -12.59 2.83
CA ARG A 140 19.76 -13.76 1.94
C ARG A 140 21.11 -14.44 1.89
#